data_AF-A0A382PEX6-F1
#
_entry.id   AF-A0A382PEX6-F1
#
_cell.length_a   1.000
_cell.length_b   1.000
_cell.length_c   1.000
_cell.angle_alpha   90.00
_cell.angle_beta   90.00
_cell.angle_gamma   90.00
#
_symmetry.space_group_name_H-M   'P 1'
#
loop_
_entity.id
_entity.type
_entity.pdbx_description
1 polymer ?
#
loop_
_entity_poly.entity_id
_entity_poly.type
_entity_poly.pdbx_seq_one_letter_code
_entity_poly.pdbx_strand_id
1 'polypeptide(L)'
;MEQRSKNKFYLIQILLFLLLFVFQPAHIHAQKSLKSLKVELTRLADLSGGKMGIGVIHLESNQKVYINNKDRYPLASTYKVPIAVQLLKRVEKGEKSLEDLLDVQPKDQHPGSG
;
A
#
# COMPACT_ATOMS: atom_id res chain seq x y z
N MET A 1 62.34 13.35 -20.99
CA MET A 1 61.10 13.06 -21.75
C MET A 1 60.11 12.14 -21.01
N GLU A 2 60.52 11.50 -19.91
CA GLU A 2 59.76 10.46 -19.19
C GLU A 2 58.63 11.00 -18.28
N GLN A 3 58.84 12.17 -17.66
CA GLN A 3 57.88 12.75 -16.70
C GLN A 3 56.54 13.17 -17.34
N ARG A 4 56.58 13.62 -18.60
CA ARG A 4 55.39 14.08 -19.34
C ARG A 4 54.45 12.92 -19.73
N SER A 5 54.98 11.70 -19.83
CA SER A 5 54.18 10.49 -20.09
C SER A 5 53.44 10.04 -18.83
N LYS A 6 54.13 10.06 -17.68
CA LYS A 6 53.56 9.70 -16.37
C LYS A 6 52.37 10.62 -16.01
N ASN A 7 52.48 11.93 -16.25
CA ASN A 7 51.39 12.88 -15.98
C ASN A 7 50.14 12.64 -16.84
N LYS A 8 50.29 12.22 -18.10
CA LYS A 8 49.16 11.86 -18.95
C LYS A 8 48.48 10.57 -18.48
N PHE A 9 49.26 9.62 -17.97
CA PHE A 9 48.74 8.37 -17.39
C PHE A 9 47.94 8.63 -16.11
N TYR A 10 48.46 9.46 -15.19
CA TYR A 10 47.73 9.88 -13.99
C TYR A 10 46.45 10.66 -14.35
N LEU A 11 46.49 11.51 -15.37
CA LEU A 11 45.32 12.26 -15.83
C LEU A 11 44.21 11.34 -16.36
N ILE A 12 44.57 10.31 -17.13
CA ILE A 12 43.63 9.30 -17.64
C ILE A 12 43.05 8.47 -16.50
N GLN A 13 43.86 8.09 -15.51
CA GLN A 13 43.39 7.37 -14.32
C GLN A 13 42.41 8.20 -13.49
N ILE A 14 42.68 9.50 -13.30
CA ILE A 14 41.78 10.42 -12.59
C ILE A 14 40.47 10.60 -13.36
N LEU A 15 40.52 10.72 -14.70
CA LEU A 15 39.34 10.80 -15.55
C LEU A 15 38.50 9.50 -15.52
N LEU A 16 39.14 8.33 -15.53
CA LEU A 16 38.47 7.03 -15.37
C LEU A 16 37.83 6.88 -13.99
N PHE A 17 38.49 7.36 -12.93
CA PHE A 17 37.94 7.35 -11.57
C PHE A 17 36.74 8.30 -11.42
N LEU A 18 36.81 9.49 -12.03
CA LEU A 18 35.69 10.43 -12.09
C LEU A 18 34.50 9.87 -12.88
N LEU A 19 34.75 9.19 -14.00
CA LEU A 19 33.71 8.53 -14.79
C LEU A 19 32.99 7.41 -14.01
N LEU A 20 33.73 6.63 -13.22
CA LEU A 20 33.18 5.61 -12.31
C LEU A 20 32.35 6.21 -11.17
N PHE A 21 32.68 7.42 -10.72
CA PHE A 21 31.92 8.11 -9.67
C PHE A 21 30.59 8.69 -10.18
N VAL A 22 30.50 9.07 -11.47
CA VAL A 22 29.26 9.54 -12.11
C VAL A 22 28.24 8.41 -12.30
N PHE A 23 28.70 7.15 -12.36
CA PHE A 23 27.85 5.96 -12.44
C PHE A 23 27.45 5.37 -11.06
N GLN A 24 27.56 6.15 -9.97
CA GLN A 24 26.96 5.76 -8.70
C GLN A 24 25.43 5.71 -8.88
N PRO A 25 24.75 4.58 -8.61
CA PRO A 25 23.31 4.48 -8.72
C PRO A 25 22.66 5.29 -7.59
N ALA A 26 22.44 6.57 -7.83
CA ALA A 26 21.83 7.51 -6.91
C ALA A 26 20.31 7.30 -6.76
N HIS A 27 19.81 6.07 -6.58
CA HIS A 27 18.37 5.80 -6.37
C HIS A 27 18.07 4.59 -5.45
N ILE A 28 18.92 4.30 -4.45
CA ILE A 28 18.67 3.23 -3.46
C ILE A 28 18.12 3.81 -2.15
N HIS A 29 17.05 4.61 -2.19
CA HIS A 29 16.37 5.05 -0.97
C HIS A 29 14.85 4.84 -1.02
N ALA A 30 14.23 4.85 -2.20
CA ALA A 30 12.79 4.61 -2.34
C ALA A 30 12.41 3.12 -2.41
N GLN A 31 13.27 2.22 -2.89
CA GLN A 31 12.93 0.79 -3.05
C GLN A 31 12.97 0.00 -1.73
N LYS A 32 13.57 0.57 -0.68
CA LYS A 32 13.60 -0.03 0.67
C LYS A 32 12.24 0.01 1.36
N SER A 33 11.24 0.73 0.83
CA SER A 33 9.97 1.04 1.52
C SER A 33 8.77 0.13 1.19
N LEU A 34 8.71 -0.55 0.04
CA LEU A 34 7.56 -1.40 -0.34
C LEU A 34 7.85 -2.91 -0.27
N LYS A 35 9.08 -3.31 -0.67
CA LYS A 35 9.52 -4.71 -0.60
C LYS A 35 9.63 -5.19 0.85
N SER A 36 10.17 -4.35 1.73
CA SER A 36 10.27 -4.63 3.17
C SER A 36 8.88 -4.79 3.80
N LEU A 37 7.95 -3.89 3.48
CA LEU A 37 6.56 -3.97 3.93
C LEU A 37 5.91 -5.29 3.50
N LYS A 38 6.07 -5.68 2.23
CA LYS A 38 5.53 -6.96 1.75
C LYS A 38 6.09 -8.15 2.51
N VAL A 39 7.41 -8.17 2.75
CA VAL A 39 8.08 -9.25 3.51
C VAL A 39 7.52 -9.35 4.92
N GLU A 40 7.37 -8.20 5.60
CA GLU A 40 6.86 -8.18 6.96
C GLU A 40 5.38 -8.59 7.05
N LEU A 41 4.55 -8.13 6.12
CA LEU A 41 3.15 -8.52 6.04
C LEU A 41 2.99 -10.03 5.75
N THR A 42 3.85 -10.61 4.89
CA THR A 42 3.88 -12.07 4.70
C THR A 42 4.26 -12.79 5.99
N ARG A 43 5.31 -12.33 6.69
CA ARG A 43 5.74 -12.93 7.96
C ARG A 43 4.61 -12.92 9.00
N LEU A 44 3.85 -11.82 9.09
CA LEU A 44 2.70 -11.72 9.99
C LEU A 44 1.53 -12.61 9.55
N ALA A 45 1.29 -12.75 8.25
CA ALA A 45 0.27 -13.66 7.72
C ALA A 45 0.58 -15.11 8.12
N ASP A 46 1.83 -15.54 7.99
CA ASP A 46 2.28 -16.90 8.36
C ASP A 46 2.16 -17.15 9.87
N LEU A 47 2.41 -16.14 10.71
CA LEU A 47 2.31 -16.23 12.16
C LEU A 47 0.86 -16.14 12.69
N SER A 48 -0.10 -15.79 11.86
CA SER A 48 -1.48 -15.50 12.29
C SER A 48 -2.25 -16.70 12.84
N GLY A 49 -1.77 -17.93 12.62
CA GLY A 49 -2.49 -19.16 12.96
C GLY A 49 -3.73 -19.42 12.08
N GLY A 50 -3.92 -18.63 11.02
CA GLY A 50 -5.03 -18.75 10.08
C GLY A 50 -4.69 -18.25 8.69
N LYS A 51 -5.71 -18.02 7.87
CA LYS A 51 -5.55 -17.47 6.52
C LYS A 51 -5.73 -15.94 6.56
N MET A 52 -4.70 -15.20 6.19
CA MET A 52 -4.75 -13.74 6.15
C MET A 52 -4.70 -13.22 4.71
N GLY A 53 -5.62 -12.31 4.38
CA GLY A 53 -5.62 -11.52 3.15
C GLY A 53 -5.38 -10.06 3.49
N ILE A 54 -4.47 -9.41 2.78
CA ILE A 54 -4.07 -8.02 3.08
C ILE A 54 -4.03 -7.24 1.78
N GLY A 55 -4.65 -6.06 1.78
CA GLY A 55 -4.53 -5.08 0.71
C GLY A 55 -4.23 -3.71 1.28
N VAL A 56 -3.12 -3.12 0.85
CA VAL A 56 -2.69 -1.77 1.24
C VAL A 56 -2.57 -0.95 -0.03
N ILE A 57 -3.21 0.22 -0.05
CA ILE A 57 -3.17 1.17 -1.15
C ILE A 57 -2.77 2.53 -0.56
N HIS A 58 -1.66 3.09 -1.01
CA HIS A 58 -1.31 4.47 -0.75
C HIS A 58 -2.01 5.35 -1.79
N LEU A 59 -2.89 6.25 -1.37
CA LEU A 59 -3.83 6.93 -2.26
C LEU A 59 -3.13 7.93 -3.18
N GLU A 60 -2.13 8.64 -2.66
CA GLU A 60 -1.42 9.72 -3.34
C GLU A 60 -0.49 9.19 -4.43
N SER A 61 0.22 8.09 -4.17
CA SER A 61 1.16 7.49 -5.11
C SER A 61 0.60 6.29 -5.88
N ASN A 62 -0.60 5.82 -5.53
CA ASN A 62 -1.22 4.60 -6.04
C ASN A 62 -0.36 3.33 -5.87
N GLN A 63 0.64 3.36 -4.97
CA GLN A 63 1.43 2.19 -4.63
C GLN A 63 0.59 1.17 -3.88
N LYS A 64 0.76 -0.10 -4.22
CA LYS A 64 -0.08 -1.19 -3.74
C LYS A 64 0.75 -2.36 -3.23
N VAL A 65 0.32 -2.93 -2.12
CA VAL A 65 0.83 -4.20 -1.59
C VAL A 65 -0.36 -5.12 -1.35
N TYR A 66 -0.27 -6.34 -1.85
CA TYR A 66 -1.27 -7.36 -1.61
C TYR A 66 -0.66 -8.68 -1.17
N ILE A 67 -1.32 -9.34 -0.21
CA ILE A 67 -1.09 -10.71 0.23
C ILE A 67 -2.41 -11.47 0.04
N ASN A 68 -2.38 -12.62 -0.66
CA ASN A 68 -3.56 -13.48 -0.87
C ASN A 68 -4.79 -12.75 -1.48
N ASN A 69 -4.55 -11.81 -2.41
CA ASN A 69 -5.55 -10.89 -2.97
C ASN A 69 -6.76 -11.55 -3.64
N LYS A 70 -6.57 -12.75 -4.19
CA LYS A 70 -7.61 -13.44 -4.98
C LYS A 70 -8.49 -14.36 -4.13
N ASP A 71 -8.17 -14.50 -2.85
CA ASP A 71 -8.90 -15.36 -1.94
C ASP A 71 -10.18 -14.69 -1.43
N ARG A 72 -11.15 -15.51 -1.03
CA ARG A 72 -12.40 -15.04 -0.42
C ARG A 72 -12.29 -15.11 1.10
N TYR A 73 -12.83 -14.08 1.76
CA TYR A 73 -12.87 -13.95 3.21
C TYR A 73 -14.31 -13.62 3.64
N PRO A 74 -14.76 -14.12 4.81
CA PRO A 74 -16.04 -13.69 5.36
C PRO A 74 -15.99 -12.21 5.68
N LEU A 75 -16.96 -11.45 5.19
CA LEU A 75 -16.97 -9.99 5.37
C LEU A 75 -17.22 -9.59 6.84
N ALA A 76 -17.85 -10.45 7.65
CA ALA A 76 -18.35 -10.08 8.98
C ALA A 76 -19.06 -8.72 8.90
N SER A 77 -18.83 -7.80 9.85
CA SER A 77 -19.45 -6.46 9.81
C SER A 77 -18.86 -5.48 8.78
N THR A 78 -17.84 -5.84 7.99
CA THR A 78 -17.28 -4.94 6.96
C THR A 78 -18.25 -4.67 5.80
N TYR A 79 -19.21 -5.57 5.56
CA TYR A 79 -20.29 -5.38 4.56
C TYR A 79 -21.16 -4.13 4.80
N LYS A 80 -21.18 -3.59 6.04
CA LYS A 80 -21.95 -2.38 6.35
C LYS A 80 -21.42 -1.15 5.62
N VAL A 81 -20.12 -1.11 5.30
CA VAL A 81 -19.50 -0.01 4.55
C VAL A 81 -20.13 0.16 3.15
N PRO A 82 -20.14 -0.86 2.26
CA PRO A 82 -20.79 -0.71 0.96
C PRO A 82 -22.31 -0.50 1.06
N ILE A 83 -22.99 -1.02 2.10
CA ILE A 83 -24.40 -0.71 2.35
C ILE A 83 -24.59 0.79 2.66
N ALA A 84 -23.78 1.35 3.54
CA ALA A 84 -23.82 2.77 3.89
C ALA A 84 -23.50 3.65 2.67
N VAL A 85 -22.48 3.29 1.88
CA VAL A 85 -22.17 3.98 0.61
C VAL A 85 -23.38 3.98 -0.32
N GLN A 86 -24.07 2.85 -0.46
CA GLN A 86 -25.26 2.76 -1.30
C GLN A 86 -26.42 3.59 -0.74
N LEU A 87 -26.64 3.59 0.57
CA LEU A 87 -27.66 4.42 1.21
C LEU A 87 -27.38 5.92 0.98
N LEU A 88 -26.15 6.38 1.21
CA LEU A 88 -25.75 7.77 1.02
C LEU A 88 -25.90 8.21 -0.45
N LYS A 89 -25.63 7.33 -1.42
CA LYS A 89 -25.91 7.60 -2.85
C LYS A 89 -27.40 7.80 -3.13
N ARG A 90 -28.28 7.12 -2.40
CA ARG A 90 -29.74 7.29 -2.53
C ARG A 90 -30.20 8.59 -1.90
N VAL A 91 -29.56 9.00 -0.80
CA VAL A 91 -29.77 10.32 -0.19
C VAL A 91 -29.34 11.43 -1.14
N GLU A 92 -28.16 11.32 -1.75
CA GLU A 92 -27.67 12.29 -2.75
C GLU A 92 -28.63 12.45 -3.94
N LYS A 93 -29.30 11.37 -4.34
CA LYS A 93 -30.31 11.38 -5.40
C LYS A 93 -31.71 11.85 -4.96
N GLY A 94 -31.91 12.13 -3.68
CA GLY A 94 -33.22 12.48 -3.12
C GLY A 94 -34.20 11.30 -3.04
N GLU A 95 -33.74 10.04 -3.18
CA GLU A 95 -34.57 8.84 -3.03
C GLU A 95 -34.86 8.49 -1.56
N LYS A 96 -34.02 9.00 -0.65
CA LYS A 96 -34.09 8.83 0.81
C LYS A 96 -33.63 10.10 1.51
N SER A 97 -34.05 10.28 2.76
CA SER A 97 -33.56 11.34 3.64
C SER A 97 -32.88 10.72 4.86
N LEU A 98 -31.87 11.39 5.41
CA LEU A 98 -31.24 10.96 6.67
C LEU A 98 -32.13 11.25 7.88
N GLU A 99 -33.15 12.09 7.68
CA GLU A 99 -34.18 12.45 8.64
C GLU A 99 -35.37 11.48 8.59
N ASP A 100 -35.36 10.49 7.67
CA ASP A 100 -36.37 9.43 7.60
C ASP A 100 -36.42 8.66 8.94
N LEU A 101 -37.54 8.76 9.65
CA LEU A 101 -37.77 7.98 10.85
C LEU A 101 -38.17 6.55 10.47
N LEU A 102 -37.48 5.58 11.06
CA LEU A 102 -37.77 4.15 10.91
C LEU A 102 -38.31 3.60 12.23
N ASP A 103 -39.45 2.92 12.17
CA ASP A 103 -39.97 2.16 13.30
C ASP A 103 -39.08 0.94 13.55
N VAL A 104 -38.53 0.82 14.75
CA VAL A 104 -37.67 -0.29 15.18
C VAL A 104 -38.43 -1.07 16.25
N GLN A 105 -38.76 -2.32 15.95
CA GLN A 105 -39.53 -3.18 16.83
C GLN A 105 -38.60 -4.04 17.69
N PRO A 106 -39.07 -4.57 18.85
CA PRO A 106 -38.25 -5.44 19.70
C PRO A 106 -37.65 -6.65 18.97
N LYS A 107 -38.32 -7.16 17.92
CA LYS A 107 -37.86 -8.28 17.09
C LYS A 107 -36.67 -7.93 16.19
N ASP A 108 -36.41 -6.65 15.94
CA ASP A 108 -35.32 -6.17 15.09
C ASP A 108 -34.00 -6.06 15.88
N GLN A 109 -34.07 -6.16 17.21
CA GLN A 109 -32.91 -6.18 18.10
C GLN A 109 -32.16 -7.51 18.00
N HIS A 110 -30.84 -7.44 17.96
CA HIS A 110 -29.96 -8.60 17.89
C HIS A 110 -28.65 -8.30 18.62
N PRO A 111 -27.94 -9.28 19.22
CA PRO A 111 -26.71 -9.01 19.96
C PRO A 111 -25.73 -8.09 19.18
N GLY A 112 -25.37 -6.96 19.79
CA GLY A 112 -24.53 -5.94 19.15
C GLY A 112 -25.27 -4.89 18.30
N SER A 113 -26.61 -4.79 18.37
CA SER A 113 -27.41 -3.68 17.81
C SER A 113 -27.38 -2.39 18.65
N GLY A 114 -26.85 -2.45 19.88
CA GLY A 114 -26.80 -1.37 20.87
C GLY A 114 -26.62 -1.93 22.27
#